data_AF-A0A851LZ01-F1
#
_entry.id   AF-A0A851LZ01-F1
#
_cell.length_a   1.000
_cell.length_b   1.000
_cell.length_c   1.000
_cell.angle_alpha   90.00
_cell.angle_beta   90.00
_cell.angle_gamma   90.00
#
_symmetry.space_group_name_H-M   'P 1'
#
loop_
_entity.id
_entity.type
_entity.pdbx_description
1 polymer ?
#
loop_
_entity_poly.entity_id
_entity_poly.type
_entity_poly.pdbx_seq_one_letter_code
_entity_poly.pdbx_strand_id
1 'polypeptide(L)' 'KSGFSLVMNHPACVNEITLSLNNKSARTKALVLELLAAVCLVRGGHDIILAAFDNFKEVSPQQGR' A
#
# COMPACT_ATOMS: atom_id res chain seq x y z
N LYS A 1 19.58 -5.79 -8.91
CA LYS A 1 18.12 -5.74 -8.67
C LYS A 1 17.70 -4.29 -8.58
N SER A 2 16.63 -3.85 -9.24
CA SER A 2 16.14 -2.47 -9.11
C SER A 2 15.50 -2.26 -7.73
N GLY A 3 15.57 -1.03 -7.19
CA GLY A 3 14.94 -0.70 -5.90
C GLY A 3 13.43 -1.00 -5.89
N PHE A 4 12.75 -0.73 -7.00
CA PHE A 4 11.34 -1.04 -7.19
C PHE A 4 11.03 -2.55 -7.05
N SER A 5 11.87 -3.41 -7.63
CA SER A 5 11.71 -4.86 -7.49
C SER A 5 11.95 -5.33 -6.05
N LEU A 6 12.81 -4.66 -5.29
CA LEU A 6 13.00 -4.96 -3.86
C LEU A 6 11.77 -4.58 -3.03
N VAL A 7 11.14 -3.45 -3.33
CA VAL A 7 9.88 -3.01 -2.67
C VAL A 7 8.76 -4.01 -2.91
N MET A 8 8.55 -4.43 -4.17
CA MET A 8 7.47 -5.37 -4.51
C MET A 8 7.68 -6.78 -3.94
N ASN A 9 8.93 -7.24 -3.84
CA ASN A 9 9.24 -8.57 -3.33
C ASN A 9 9.34 -8.63 -1.80
N HIS A 10 9.38 -7.48 -1.11
CA HIS A 10 9.43 -7.45 0.34
C HIS A 10 8.02 -7.67 0.92
N PRO A 11 7.80 -8.70 1.74
CA PRO A 11 6.46 -9.19 2.10
C PRO A 11 5.59 -8.16 2.84
N ALA A 12 6.22 -7.21 3.56
CA ALA A 12 5.49 -6.19 4.32
C ALA A 12 5.56 -4.79 3.71
N CYS A 13 6.40 -4.54 2.70
CA CYS A 13 6.74 -3.15 2.36
C CYS A 13 5.53 -2.38 1.79
N VAL A 14 4.78 -3.01 0.89
CA VAL A 14 3.56 -2.39 0.33
C VAL A 14 2.43 -2.31 1.37
N ASN A 15 2.38 -3.25 2.32
CA ASN A 15 1.42 -3.20 3.43
C ASN A 15 1.68 -1.97 4.32
N GLU A 16 2.93 -1.73 4.72
CA GLU A 16 3.31 -0.56 5.53
C GLU A 16 3.04 0.77 4.81
N ILE A 17 3.28 0.82 3.49
CA ILE A 17 2.89 1.97 2.66
C ILE A 17 1.37 2.17 2.71
N THR A 18 0.60 1.11 2.60
CA THR A 18 -0.88 1.17 2.66
C THR A 18 -1.39 1.60 4.04
N LEU A 19 -0.76 1.15 5.13
CA LEU A 19 -1.09 1.57 6.49
C LEU A 19 -0.87 3.06 6.73
N SER A 20 0.04 3.68 5.97
CA SER A 20 0.26 5.13 6.02
C SER A 20 -0.95 5.96 5.57
N LEU A 21 -1.99 5.34 4.97
CA LEU A 21 -3.29 5.97 4.74
C LEU A 21 -3.99 6.42 6.04
N ASN A 22 -3.62 5.86 7.19
CA ASN A 22 -4.12 6.27 8.50
C ASN A 22 -3.54 7.61 8.98
N ASN A 23 -2.54 8.17 8.28
CA ASN A 23 -1.98 9.47 8.63
C ASN A 23 -3.03 10.59 8.53
N LYS A 24 -3.00 11.57 9.45
CA LYS A 24 -3.95 12.70 9.45
C LYS A 24 -3.75 13.66 8.27
N SER A 25 -2.55 13.72 7.70
CA SER A 25 -2.19 14.62 6.61
C SER A 25 -2.81 14.18 5.29
N ALA A 26 -3.69 15.01 4.71
CA ALA A 26 -4.23 14.78 3.37
C ALA A 26 -3.13 14.67 2.30
N ARG A 27 -2.04 15.43 2.45
CA ARG A 27 -0.86 15.35 1.57
C ARG A 27 -0.21 13.97 1.62
N THR A 28 -0.07 13.39 2.82
CA THR A 28 0.50 12.05 2.98
C THR A 28 -0.40 11.00 2.34
N LYS A 29 -1.72 11.09 2.55
CA LYS A 29 -2.68 10.18 1.91
C LYS A 29 -2.63 10.24 0.38
N ALA A 30 -2.56 11.43 -0.20
CA ALA A 30 -2.43 11.62 -1.64
C ALA A 30 -1.16 10.95 -2.18
N LEU A 31 -0.02 11.18 -1.54
CA LEU A 31 1.25 10.57 -1.95
C LEU A 31 1.22 9.04 -1.84
N VAL A 32 0.61 8.50 -0.79
CA VAL A 32 0.44 7.04 -0.65
C VAL A 32 -0.42 6.49 -1.80
N LEU A 33 -1.54 7.13 -2.13
CA LEU A 33 -2.38 6.71 -3.24
C LEU A 33 -1.67 6.78 -4.60
N GLU A 34 -0.86 7.83 -4.84
CA GLU A 34 -0.02 7.94 -6.04
C GLU A 34 0.99 6.79 -6.15
N LEU A 35 1.65 6.43 -5.05
CA LEU A 35 2.60 5.32 -4.99
C LEU A 35 1.91 3.97 -5.23
N LEU A 36 0.77 3.72 -4.58
CA LEU A 36 0.00 2.50 -4.74
C LEU A 36 -0.56 2.36 -6.16
N ALA A 37 -0.99 3.46 -6.79
CA ALA A 37 -1.41 3.46 -8.20
C ALA A 37 -0.26 3.07 -9.14
N ALA A 38 0.95 3.59 -8.91
CA ALA A 38 2.13 3.22 -9.69
C ALA A 38 2.46 1.72 -9.57
N VAL A 39 2.33 1.14 -8.37
CA VAL A 39 2.49 -0.31 -8.16
C VAL A 39 1.36 -1.09 -8.82
N CYS A 40 0.12 -0.62 -8.78
CA CYS A 40 -1.03 -1.30 -9.40
C CYS A 40 -0.86 -1.47 -10.92
N LEU A 41 -0.20 -0.51 -11.59
CA LEU A 41 -0.04 -0.50 -13.05
C LEU A 41 1.05 -1.42 -13.59
N VAL A 42 1.91 -2.01 -12.74
CA VAL A 42 2.95 -2.94 -13.20
C VAL A 42 2.48 -4.39 -13.18
N ARG A 43 3.13 -5.24 -13.98
CA ARG A 43 2.79 -6.67 -14.08
C ARG A 43 2.92 -7.36 -12.72
N GLY A 44 1.84 -7.97 -12.24
CA GLY A 44 1.77 -8.64 -10.94
C GLY A 44 1.58 -7.69 -9.75
N GLY A 45 1.53 -6.38 -9.96
CA GLY A 45 1.33 -5.40 -8.89
C GLY A 45 -0.11 -5.35 -8.38
N HIS A 46 -1.09 -5.68 -9.21
CA HIS A 46 -2.51 -5.69 -8.82
C HIS A 46 -2.79 -6.62 -7.64
N ASP A 47 -2.26 -7.84 -7.66
CA ASP A 47 -2.44 -8.82 -6.57
C ASP A 47 -1.77 -8.35 -5.27
N ILE A 48 -0.62 -7.68 -5.38
CA ILE A 48 0.10 -7.08 -4.25
C ILE A 48 -0.75 -5.97 -3.61
N ILE A 49 -1.36 -5.11 -4.43
CA ILE A 49 -2.25 -4.05 -3.93
C ILE A 49 -3.48 -4.62 -3.24
N LEU A 50 -4.13 -5.63 -3.82
CA LEU A 50 -5.28 -6.28 -3.16
C LEU A 50 -4.90 -6.86 -1.80
N ALA A 51 -3.81 -7.63 -1.73
CA ALA A 51 -3.32 -8.19 -0.46
C ALA A 51 -2.99 -7.12 0.59
N ALA A 52 -2.43 -5.98 0.15
CA ALA A 52 -2.13 -4.86 1.05
C ALA A 52 -3.39 -4.19 1.60
N PHE A 53 -4.45 -4.06 0.79
CA PHE A 53 -5.75 -3.54 1.25
C PHE A 53 -6.53 -4.54 2.12
N ASP A 54 -6.39 -5.85 1.88
CA ASP A 54 -6.92 -6.88 2.77
C ASP A 54 -6.26 -6.80 4.15
N ASN A 55 -4.92 -6.68 4.19
CA ASN A 55 -4.20 -6.44 5.43
C ASN A 55 -4.64 -5.14 6.12
N PHE A 56 -4.76 -4.05 5.36
CA PHE A 56 -5.23 -2.76 5.88
C PHE A 56 -6.62 -2.88 6.52
N LYS A 57 -7.52 -3.65 5.92
CA LYS A 57 -8.86 -3.92 6.44
C LYS A 57 -8.82 -4.64 7.79
N GLU A 58 -7.94 -5.63 7.95
CA GLU A 58 -7.83 -6.41 9.19
C GLU A 58 -7.19 -5.62 10.34
N VAL A 59 -6.19 -4.78 10.04
CA VAL A 59 -5.40 -4.11 11.09
C VAL A 59 -5.82 -2.66 11.34
N SER A 60 -6.57 -2.02 10.43
CA SER A 60 -6.98 -0.63 10.61
C SER A 60 -8.20 -0.53 11.53
N PRO A 61 -8.10 0.23 12.65
CA PRO A 61 -9.19 0.33 13.65
C PRO A 61 -10.43 1.12 13.16
N GLN A 62 -10.46 1.52 11.89
CA GLN A 62 -11.51 2.37 11.33
C GLN A 62 -12.68 1.60 10.68
N GLN A 63 -12.62 0.26 10.58
CA GLN A 63 -13.70 -0.53 9.95
C GLN A 63 -14.95 -0.79 10.82
N GLY A 64 -14.98 -0.30 12.06
CA GLY A 64 -16.09 -0.51 12.99
C GLY A 64 -16.71 0.76 13.57
N ARG A 65 -16.87 1.82 12.75
CA ARG A 65 -17.58 3.03 13.18
C ARG A 65 -18.64 3.45 12.17
#